data_AF-A0A494ZYT9-F1
#
_entry.id   AF-A0A494ZYT9-F1
#
_cell.length_a   1.000
_cell.length_b   1.000
_cell.length_c   1.000
_cell.angle_alpha   90.00
_cell.angle_beta   90.00
_cell.angle_gamma   90.00
#
_symmetry.space_group_name_H-M   'P 1'
#
loop_
_entity.id
_entity.type
_entity.pdbx_description
1 polymer ?
#
loop_
_entity_poly.entity_id
_entity_poly.type
_entity_poly.pdbx_seq_one_letter_code
_entity_poly.pdbx_strand_id
1 'polypeptide(L)'
;MAKLNWKRLGIAAGLSLSLFAAGCGAAEEEPETDNGSEEGTEESASVDGQEIELTYVEWDTEVASTNVVGKVLEDLGYDVELTPLDNAVMWEAVATGEADGMVAAWMPGTHEAQYAEYGDQMVDLGANLEGAAIGMVVPSYMDVDSIADLTDEAGQTITGIEPGAGVVAASEQALEDYDNLADWEVETSSSGAMATALGQAYENEEEIIVTGWSPHWKFQKYDLKYLEDPEGTYGEAEEIKTMVREGLEEDAPEAYQVLDNFYWDTADMEEVMLAIQNGTDPAEAAATWVEENSDKVAEWTEGIE
;
A
#
# COMPACT_ATOMS: atom_id res chain seq x y z
N MET A 1 39.20 53.32 16.12
CA MET A 1 40.31 52.54 16.72
C MET A 1 40.30 51.19 16.02
N ALA A 2 41.19 50.95 15.06
CA ALA A 2 42.48 50.26 15.24
C ALA A 2 42.29 48.78 15.63
N LYS A 3 42.87 47.75 14.99
CA LYS A 3 43.88 47.65 13.93
C LYS A 3 43.87 46.22 13.37
N LEU A 4 44.34 46.13 12.13
CA LEU A 4 44.72 45.02 11.26
C LEU A 4 45.81 44.09 11.84
N ASN A 5 46.06 42.98 11.09
CA ASN A 5 47.34 42.27 10.81
C ASN A 5 47.64 40.95 11.57
N TRP A 6 48.27 39.91 10.99
CA TRP A 6 48.89 39.66 9.66
C TRP A 6 49.30 38.17 9.52
N LYS A 7 49.31 37.72 8.26
CA LYS A 7 49.90 36.53 7.58
C LYS A 7 51.06 35.76 8.25
N ARG A 8 51.23 34.48 7.87
CA ARG A 8 52.45 33.82 7.26
C ARG A 8 51.95 32.51 6.59
N LEU A 9 52.10 32.13 5.31
CA LEU A 9 53.09 32.29 4.22
C LEU A 9 54.18 31.17 4.20
N GLY A 10 54.22 30.39 3.11
CA GLY A 10 55.33 29.52 2.64
C GLY A 10 54.85 28.16 2.10
N ILE A 11 54.64 27.92 0.79
CA ILE A 11 55.55 27.72 -0.39
C ILE A 11 56.24 26.34 -0.44
N ALA A 12 55.96 25.57 -1.51
CA ALA A 12 56.90 24.85 -2.44
C ALA A 12 56.13 23.70 -3.14
N ALA A 13 55.82 23.74 -4.45
CA ALA A 13 56.67 23.54 -5.64
C ALA A 13 57.19 22.10 -5.84
N GLY A 14 56.75 21.44 -6.92
CA GLY A 14 57.28 20.15 -7.39
C GLY A 14 56.66 19.67 -8.71
N LEU A 15 57.21 20.13 -9.84
CA LEU A 15 57.02 19.57 -11.18
C LEU A 15 57.79 18.26 -11.33
N SER A 16 57.20 17.25 -11.97
CA SER A 16 57.99 16.28 -12.76
C SER A 16 57.14 15.61 -13.85
N LEU A 17 57.41 16.02 -15.09
CA LEU A 17 57.16 15.26 -16.33
C LEU A 17 57.99 13.96 -16.32
N SER A 18 57.47 12.89 -16.91
CA SER A 18 58.28 11.82 -17.49
C SER A 18 57.58 11.24 -18.72
N LEU A 19 58.09 11.62 -19.90
CA LEU A 19 57.91 10.90 -21.15
C LEU A 19 58.65 9.56 -21.10
N PHE A 20 58.06 8.50 -21.63
CA PHE A 20 58.81 7.41 -22.26
C PHE A 20 58.33 7.21 -23.70
N ALA A 21 59.33 7.07 -24.58
CA ALA A 21 59.18 6.97 -26.02
C ALA A 21 59.29 5.51 -26.50
N ALA A 22 58.55 5.23 -27.58
CA ALA A 22 58.86 4.37 -28.71
C ALA A 22 59.34 2.91 -28.49
N GLY A 23 58.52 1.97 -28.97
CA GLY A 23 58.97 0.69 -29.52
C GLY A 23 58.23 0.40 -30.83
N CYS A 24 58.94 0.44 -31.96
CA CYS A 24 58.46 -0.05 -33.25
C CYS A 24 58.53 -1.58 -33.30
N GLY A 25 57.49 -2.23 -33.82
CA GLY A 25 57.50 -3.64 -34.20
C GLY A 25 56.44 -3.88 -35.27
N ALA A 26 56.87 -4.30 -36.44
CA ALA A 26 56.09 -4.37 -37.67
C ALA A 26 55.22 -5.64 -37.78
N ALA A 27 54.23 -5.51 -38.67
CA ALA A 27 53.74 -6.52 -39.62
C ALA A 27 52.41 -7.25 -39.32
N GLU A 28 51.54 -7.12 -40.35
CA GLU A 28 50.54 -8.05 -40.88
C GLU A 28 49.14 -8.09 -40.26
N GLU A 29 48.20 -7.50 -41.02
CA GLU A 29 46.79 -7.88 -41.08
C GLU A 29 46.65 -9.18 -41.90
N GLU A 30 45.84 -10.13 -41.41
CA GLU A 30 44.69 -10.78 -42.07
C GLU A 30 44.16 -11.93 -41.18
N PRO A 31 42.90 -12.37 -41.35
CA PRO A 31 41.95 -12.56 -40.24
C PRO A 31 41.69 -14.04 -39.91
N GLU A 32 41.18 -14.30 -38.71
CA GLU A 32 40.46 -15.54 -38.40
C GLU A 32 39.28 -15.22 -37.46
N THR A 33 38.12 -15.69 -37.90
CA THR A 33 36.79 -15.63 -37.29
C THR A 33 36.61 -16.61 -36.13
N ASP A 34 35.51 -16.43 -35.39
CA ASP A 34 34.84 -17.37 -34.45
C ASP A 34 35.31 -17.24 -32.98
N ASN A 35 34.45 -17.10 -31.97
CA ASN A 35 33.03 -17.40 -31.85
C ASN A 35 32.46 -16.55 -30.70
N GLY A 36 31.30 -15.95 -30.91
CA GLY A 36 30.61 -15.14 -29.91
C GLY A 36 30.07 -16.01 -28.79
N SER A 37 30.42 -15.65 -27.56
CA SER A 37 29.61 -15.91 -26.38
C SER A 37 29.36 -14.55 -25.75
N GLU A 38 28.33 -13.87 -26.22
CA GLU A 38 27.67 -12.81 -25.46
C GLU A 38 26.98 -13.51 -24.29
N GLU A 39 27.65 -13.55 -23.15
CA GLU A 39 26.93 -13.56 -21.87
C GLU A 39 26.23 -12.19 -21.82
N GLY A 40 24.94 -12.20 -22.16
CA GLY A 40 24.05 -11.09 -21.85
C GLY A 40 23.99 -10.97 -20.34
N THR A 41 24.77 -10.05 -19.79
CA THR A 41 24.39 -9.38 -18.56
C THR A 41 23.08 -8.67 -18.86
N GLU A 42 21.99 -9.16 -18.27
CA GLU A 42 20.78 -8.39 -18.05
C GLU A 42 21.21 -7.12 -17.31
N GLU A 43 21.31 -6.01 -18.03
CA GLU A 43 21.27 -4.68 -17.40
C GLU A 43 19.86 -4.58 -16.85
N SER A 44 19.72 -4.62 -15.52
CA SER A 44 18.45 -4.31 -14.87
C SER A 44 18.04 -2.90 -15.29
N ALA A 45 16.80 -2.73 -15.72
CA ALA A 45 16.10 -1.47 -15.88
C ALA A 45 16.32 -0.60 -14.64
N SER A 46 17.36 0.22 -14.62
CA SER A 46 17.58 1.13 -13.50
C SER A 46 16.94 2.44 -13.89
N VAL A 47 15.73 2.69 -13.37
CA VAL A 47 15.14 4.02 -13.46
C VAL A 47 16.02 4.94 -12.61
N ASP A 48 16.57 6.02 -13.20
CA ASP A 48 17.59 6.85 -12.55
C ASP A 48 16.96 7.84 -11.54
N GLY A 49 16.43 7.31 -10.44
CA GLY A 49 15.92 8.11 -9.31
C GLY A 49 14.74 9.01 -9.67
N GLN A 50 13.90 8.58 -10.62
CA GLN A 50 12.63 9.27 -10.89
C GLN A 50 11.74 9.16 -9.66
N GLU A 51 11.10 10.27 -9.26
CA GLU A 51 10.17 10.30 -8.14
C GLU A 51 8.85 9.61 -8.55
N ILE A 52 8.30 8.78 -7.65
CA ILE A 52 6.95 8.22 -7.74
C ILE A 52 6.27 8.38 -6.38
N GLU A 53 5.10 9.03 -6.36
CA GLU A 53 4.31 9.19 -5.13
C GLU A 53 3.08 8.26 -5.14
N LEU A 54 3.01 7.37 -4.15
CA LEU A 54 1.83 6.54 -3.90
C LEU A 54 1.11 7.03 -2.64
N THR A 55 -0.19 7.23 -2.76
CA THR A 55 -1.04 7.64 -1.63
C THR A 55 -1.87 6.47 -1.13
N TYR A 56 -2.12 6.47 0.18
CA TYR A 56 -2.86 5.39 0.84
C TYR A 56 -3.59 5.91 2.08
N VAL A 57 -4.62 5.19 2.53
CA VAL A 57 -5.26 5.43 3.84
C VAL A 57 -4.53 4.62 4.91
N GLU A 58 -4.44 5.13 6.14
CA GLU A 58 -3.68 4.49 7.24
C GLU A 58 -4.44 3.28 7.86
N TRP A 59 -4.85 2.35 7.00
CA TRP A 59 -5.46 1.07 7.32
C TRP A 59 -4.39 -0.02 7.17
N ASP A 60 -4.41 -1.03 8.04
CA ASP A 60 -3.37 -2.08 8.05
C ASP A 60 -3.21 -2.78 6.68
N THR A 61 -4.31 -2.91 5.93
CA THR A 61 -4.37 -3.49 4.57
C THR A 61 -3.57 -2.65 3.56
N GLU A 62 -3.74 -1.33 3.60
CA GLU A 62 -3.13 -0.36 2.68
C GLU A 62 -1.71 -0.01 3.07
N VAL A 63 -1.41 0.01 4.37
CA VAL A 63 -0.02 0.07 4.87
C VAL A 63 0.76 -1.12 4.30
N ALA A 64 0.20 -2.33 4.35
CA ALA A 64 0.85 -3.52 3.81
C ALA A 64 1.02 -3.46 2.29
N SER A 65 -0.06 -3.24 1.52
CA SER A 65 0.00 -3.25 0.05
C SER A 65 0.92 -2.15 -0.50
N THR A 66 0.79 -0.94 0.03
CA THR A 66 1.52 0.23 -0.49
C THR A 66 3.01 0.14 -0.18
N ASN A 67 3.40 -0.40 0.99
CA ASN A 67 4.82 -0.66 1.28
C ASN A 67 5.39 -1.79 0.40
N VAL A 68 4.62 -2.85 0.10
CA VAL A 68 5.06 -3.92 -0.81
C VAL A 68 5.29 -3.39 -2.21
N VAL A 69 4.32 -2.67 -2.78
CA VAL A 69 4.44 -2.09 -4.12
C VAL A 69 5.56 -1.05 -4.16
N GLY A 70 5.64 -0.19 -3.15
CA GLY A 70 6.70 0.80 -3.02
C GLY A 70 8.09 0.14 -3.00
N LYS A 71 8.26 -0.94 -2.24
CA LYS A 71 9.51 -1.69 -2.19
C LYS A 71 9.94 -2.23 -3.55
N VAL A 72 9.00 -2.74 -4.35
CA VAL A 72 9.26 -3.27 -5.70
C VAL A 72 9.69 -2.14 -6.63
N LEU A 73 9.03 -0.98 -6.57
CA LEU A 73 9.40 0.20 -7.36
C LEU A 73 10.78 0.74 -6.94
N GLU A 74 11.10 0.75 -5.65
CA GLU A 74 12.45 1.11 -5.16
C GLU A 74 13.53 0.15 -5.71
N ASP A 75 13.24 -1.15 -5.79
CA ASP A 75 14.19 -2.14 -6.34
C ASP A 75 14.43 -1.95 -7.84
N LEU A 76 13.51 -1.30 -8.56
CA LEU A 76 13.67 -0.83 -9.95
C LEU A 76 14.40 0.53 -10.06
N GLY A 77 14.70 1.18 -8.93
CA GLY A 77 15.48 2.43 -8.87
C GLY A 77 14.68 3.73 -8.75
N TYR A 78 13.35 3.66 -8.58
CA TYR A 78 12.53 4.83 -8.28
C TYR A 78 12.84 5.42 -6.90
N ASP A 79 12.70 6.75 -6.76
CA ASP A 79 12.65 7.43 -5.47
C ASP A 79 11.17 7.48 -5.03
N VAL A 80 10.78 6.54 -4.18
CA VAL A 80 9.36 6.32 -3.85
C VAL A 80 8.97 7.13 -2.60
N GLU A 81 7.93 7.94 -2.73
CA GLU A 81 7.26 8.61 -1.63
C GLU A 81 5.92 7.90 -1.33
N LEU A 82 5.73 7.48 -0.08
CA LEU A 82 4.48 6.87 0.38
C LEU A 82 3.78 7.85 1.33
N THR A 83 2.65 8.40 0.91
CA THR A 83 1.95 9.47 1.64
C THR A 83 0.62 8.98 2.21
N PRO A 84 0.50 8.82 3.54
CA PRO A 84 -0.78 8.51 4.16
C PRO A 84 -1.70 9.74 4.15
N LEU A 85 -2.93 9.57 3.65
CA LEU A 85 -3.94 10.61 3.52
C LEU A 85 -5.31 10.12 4.01
N ASP A 86 -6.18 11.08 4.34
CA ASP A 86 -7.61 10.78 4.55
C ASP A 86 -8.24 10.33 3.22
N ASN A 87 -9.21 9.43 3.28
CA ASN A 87 -9.80 8.77 2.09
C ASN A 87 -10.17 9.74 0.95
N ALA A 88 -10.93 10.81 1.24
CA ALA A 88 -11.31 11.78 0.21
C ALA A 88 -10.10 12.51 -0.40
N VAL A 89 -9.08 12.80 0.41
CA VAL A 89 -7.86 13.50 -0.02
C VAL A 89 -6.97 12.58 -0.84
N MET A 90 -6.89 11.29 -0.50
CA MET A 90 -6.20 10.27 -1.31
C MET A 90 -6.76 10.21 -2.74
N TRP A 91 -8.09 10.12 -2.87
CA TRP A 91 -8.73 10.11 -4.19
C TRP A 91 -8.54 11.43 -4.95
N GLU A 92 -8.67 12.58 -4.28
CA GLU A 92 -8.41 13.89 -4.90
C GLU A 92 -6.95 14.03 -5.38
N ALA A 93 -5.98 13.56 -4.61
CA ALA A 93 -4.57 13.68 -4.93
C ALA A 93 -4.22 12.93 -6.23
N VAL A 94 -4.69 11.70 -6.40
CA VAL A 94 -4.46 10.94 -7.64
C VAL A 94 -5.27 11.53 -8.81
N ALA A 95 -6.53 11.91 -8.60
CA ALA A 95 -7.37 12.50 -9.65
C ALA A 95 -6.85 13.84 -10.20
N THR A 96 -6.16 14.62 -9.36
CA THR A 96 -5.56 15.90 -9.77
C THR A 96 -4.11 15.76 -10.25
N GLY A 97 -3.54 14.55 -10.16
CA GLY A 97 -2.14 14.27 -10.49
C GLY A 97 -1.14 14.85 -9.49
N GLU A 98 -1.57 15.17 -8.27
CA GLU A 98 -0.67 15.49 -7.15
C GLU A 98 0.08 14.23 -6.68
N ALA A 99 -0.56 13.06 -6.74
CA ALA A 99 0.07 11.76 -6.56
C ALA A 99 -0.03 10.90 -7.84
N ASP A 100 0.88 9.94 -8.01
CA ASP A 100 0.94 9.09 -9.20
C ASP A 100 -0.09 7.95 -9.17
N GLY A 101 -0.35 7.38 -7.99
CA GLY A 101 -1.34 6.32 -7.87
C GLY A 101 -1.68 5.89 -6.45
N MET A 102 -2.58 4.92 -6.37
CA MET A 102 -2.96 4.20 -5.17
C MET A 102 -3.32 2.75 -5.50
N VAL A 103 -3.11 1.85 -4.54
CA VAL A 103 -3.48 0.43 -4.61
C VAL A 103 -4.57 0.09 -3.58
N ALA A 104 -5.43 1.07 -3.31
CA ALA A 104 -6.31 1.14 -2.14
C ALA A 104 -7.79 1.39 -2.50
N ALA A 105 -8.20 1.20 -3.76
CA ALA A 105 -9.56 1.51 -4.18
C ALA A 105 -10.51 0.33 -3.92
N TRP A 106 -11.19 0.32 -2.76
CA TRP A 106 -12.20 -0.67 -2.41
C TRP A 106 -13.51 -0.47 -3.17
N MET A 107 -13.89 -1.42 -4.01
CA MET A 107 -15.01 -1.32 -4.93
C MET A 107 -15.93 -2.55 -4.87
N PRO A 108 -17.25 -2.39 -5.13
CA PRO A 108 -17.91 -1.16 -5.60
C PRO A 108 -18.53 -0.28 -4.52
N GLY A 109 -18.66 -0.74 -3.27
CA GLY A 109 -19.43 -0.08 -2.22
C GLY A 109 -18.61 0.88 -1.37
N THR A 110 -17.50 0.40 -0.80
CA THR A 110 -16.71 1.15 0.20
C THR A 110 -16.25 2.52 -0.31
N HIS A 111 -15.79 2.61 -1.56
CA HIS A 111 -15.41 3.87 -2.20
C HIS A 111 -16.38 4.32 -3.31
N GLU A 112 -17.66 3.92 -3.28
CA GLU A 112 -18.66 4.30 -4.31
C GLU A 112 -18.70 5.82 -4.52
N ALA A 113 -18.78 6.59 -3.43
CA ALA A 113 -18.89 8.04 -3.49
C ALA A 113 -17.65 8.69 -4.09
N GLN A 114 -16.45 8.22 -3.71
CA GLN A 114 -15.19 8.75 -4.23
C GLN A 114 -15.02 8.38 -5.71
N TYR A 115 -15.33 7.14 -6.09
CA TYR A 115 -15.29 6.73 -7.49
C TYR A 115 -16.28 7.52 -8.35
N ALA A 116 -17.48 7.79 -7.86
CA ALA A 116 -18.47 8.60 -8.57
C ALA A 116 -18.01 10.06 -8.77
N GLU A 117 -17.21 10.60 -7.85
CA GLU A 117 -16.68 11.97 -7.93
C GLU A 117 -15.40 12.06 -8.79
N TYR A 118 -14.48 11.11 -8.62
CA TYR A 118 -13.11 11.21 -9.14
C TYR A 118 -12.76 10.17 -10.22
N GLY A 119 -13.46 9.04 -10.31
CA GLY A 119 -13.07 7.90 -11.13
C GLY A 119 -12.90 8.22 -12.62
N ASP A 120 -13.71 9.12 -13.19
CA ASP A 120 -13.62 9.57 -14.59
C ASP A 120 -12.36 10.42 -14.89
N GLN A 121 -11.59 10.81 -13.88
CA GLN A 121 -10.37 11.63 -13.97
C GLN A 121 -9.10 10.81 -13.71
N MET A 122 -9.23 9.48 -13.69
CA MET A 122 -8.19 8.55 -13.31
C MET A 122 -8.18 7.36 -14.26
N VAL A 123 -7.11 6.57 -14.24
CA VAL A 123 -7.03 5.30 -14.94
C VAL A 123 -7.21 4.18 -13.92
N ASP A 124 -8.27 3.39 -14.10
CA ASP A 124 -8.54 2.17 -13.34
C ASP A 124 -7.79 1.00 -13.99
N LEU A 125 -6.76 0.49 -13.30
CA LEU A 125 -5.93 -0.63 -13.77
C LEU A 125 -6.52 -2.00 -13.42
N GLY A 126 -7.69 -2.03 -12.77
CA GLY A 126 -8.36 -3.26 -12.39
C GLY A 126 -8.07 -3.70 -10.96
N ALA A 127 -8.56 -4.89 -10.63
CA ALA A 127 -8.43 -5.47 -9.31
C ALA A 127 -6.99 -5.94 -9.04
N ASN A 128 -6.46 -5.55 -7.89
CA ASN A 128 -5.20 -6.06 -7.36
C ASN A 128 -5.41 -7.08 -6.23
N LEU A 129 -6.64 -7.18 -5.69
CA LEU A 129 -7.05 -8.19 -4.72
C LEU A 129 -8.56 -8.44 -4.85
N GLU A 130 -8.97 -9.71 -4.84
CA GLU A 130 -10.37 -10.14 -4.82
C GLU A 130 -10.78 -10.75 -3.48
N GLY A 131 -12.08 -10.75 -3.19
CA GLY A 131 -12.64 -11.43 -2.01
C GLY A 131 -12.56 -10.59 -0.73
N ALA A 132 -12.39 -9.29 -0.87
CA ALA A 132 -12.50 -8.34 0.22
C ALA A 132 -13.96 -8.24 0.68
N ALA A 133 -14.19 -7.86 1.93
CA ALA A 133 -15.54 -7.66 2.45
C ALA A 133 -15.50 -6.71 3.64
N ILE A 134 -16.61 -6.01 3.88
CA ILE A 134 -16.84 -5.17 5.06
C ILE A 134 -18.07 -5.65 5.84
N GLY A 135 -18.19 -5.26 7.10
CA GLY A 135 -19.37 -5.63 7.90
C GLY A 135 -19.24 -5.32 9.39
N MET A 136 -20.33 -5.55 10.14
CA MET A 136 -20.27 -5.58 11.60
C MET A 136 -19.60 -6.88 12.07
N VAL A 137 -18.56 -6.74 12.89
CA VAL A 137 -17.79 -7.87 13.42
C VAL A 137 -17.91 -7.90 14.92
N VAL A 138 -18.10 -9.10 15.46
CA VAL A 138 -18.16 -9.38 16.90
C VAL A 138 -17.22 -10.54 17.26
N PRO A 139 -16.74 -10.61 18.51
CA PRO A 139 -16.15 -11.83 19.03
C PRO A 139 -17.10 -13.02 18.96
N SER A 140 -16.60 -14.19 18.58
CA SER A 140 -17.40 -15.42 18.40
C SER A 140 -18.06 -15.92 19.70
N TYR A 141 -17.62 -15.43 20.87
CA TYR A 141 -18.24 -15.74 22.16
C TYR A 141 -19.56 -14.99 22.41
N MET A 142 -19.91 -13.98 21.61
CA MET A 142 -21.19 -13.30 21.69
C MET A 142 -22.29 -14.16 21.05
N ASP A 143 -23.47 -14.22 21.67
CA ASP A 143 -24.59 -15.06 21.24
C ASP A 143 -25.31 -14.54 19.98
N VAL A 144 -25.08 -13.28 19.58
CA VAL A 144 -25.71 -12.64 18.41
C VAL A 144 -25.09 -13.13 17.10
N ASP A 145 -25.91 -13.46 16.11
CA ASP A 145 -25.45 -13.95 14.79
C ASP A 145 -25.88 -13.05 13.63
N SER A 146 -26.89 -12.19 13.80
CA SER A 146 -27.37 -11.24 12.79
C SER A 146 -27.47 -9.81 13.34
N ILE A 147 -27.32 -8.82 12.47
CA ILE A 147 -27.60 -7.41 12.78
C ILE A 147 -29.05 -7.24 13.26
N ALA A 148 -29.99 -8.02 12.70
CA ALA A 148 -31.39 -8.00 13.08
C ALA A 148 -31.66 -8.56 14.50
N ASP A 149 -30.69 -9.25 15.10
CA ASP A 149 -30.81 -9.80 16.45
C ASP A 149 -30.30 -8.85 17.55
N LEU A 150 -29.59 -7.77 17.18
CA LEU A 150 -29.02 -6.81 18.13
C LEU A 150 -30.12 -6.09 18.93
N THR A 151 -29.90 -5.98 20.24
CA THR A 151 -30.77 -5.24 21.17
C THR A 151 -30.03 -4.16 21.92
N ASP A 152 -29.16 -4.56 22.85
CA ASP A 152 -28.50 -3.69 23.84
C ASP A 152 -27.03 -4.06 24.08
N GLU A 153 -26.51 -4.98 23.28
CA GLU A 153 -25.11 -5.41 23.30
C GLU A 153 -24.17 -4.21 23.13
N ALA A 154 -23.00 -4.30 23.77
CA ALA A 154 -21.97 -3.26 23.68
C ALA A 154 -22.46 -1.84 24.03
N GLY A 155 -23.55 -1.73 24.81
CA GLY A 155 -24.13 -0.43 25.19
C GLY A 155 -24.81 0.31 24.04
N GLN A 156 -25.24 -0.41 22.99
CA GLN A 156 -25.82 0.16 21.78
C GLN A 156 -24.83 1.02 20.96
N THR A 157 -23.55 0.67 21.04
CA THR A 157 -22.47 1.38 20.36
C THR A 157 -21.72 0.46 19.41
N ILE A 158 -21.54 0.91 18.17
CA ILE A 158 -20.64 0.30 17.19
C ILE A 158 -19.33 1.07 17.22
N THR A 159 -18.23 0.39 17.53
CA THR A 159 -16.88 1.00 17.54
C THR A 159 -16.37 1.11 16.10
N GLY A 160 -16.35 2.33 15.59
CA GLY A 160 -15.91 2.66 14.24
C GLY A 160 -14.42 3.01 14.13
N ILE A 161 -13.97 3.09 12.88
CA ILE A 161 -12.65 3.61 12.50
C ILE A 161 -12.71 5.11 12.21
N GLU A 162 -11.90 5.62 11.28
CA GLU A 162 -11.90 7.03 10.90
C GLU A 162 -13.25 7.51 10.33
N PRO A 163 -13.68 8.74 10.64
CA PRO A 163 -14.84 9.32 9.98
C PRO A 163 -14.60 9.47 8.47
N GLY A 164 -15.60 9.16 7.66
CA GLY A 164 -15.51 9.21 6.19
C GLY A 164 -14.95 7.93 5.53
N ALA A 165 -14.63 6.90 6.32
CA ALA A 165 -14.39 5.56 5.78
C ALA A 165 -15.69 4.92 5.28
N GLY A 166 -15.64 4.16 4.19
CA GLY A 166 -16.81 3.52 3.59
C GLY A 166 -17.56 2.59 4.54
N VAL A 167 -16.86 1.79 5.33
CA VAL A 167 -17.48 0.90 6.34
C VAL A 167 -18.18 1.67 7.47
N VAL A 168 -17.70 2.87 7.81
CA VAL A 168 -18.38 3.75 8.77
C VAL A 168 -19.67 4.28 8.17
N ALA A 169 -19.63 4.76 6.92
CA ALA A 169 -20.84 5.20 6.21
C ALA A 169 -21.86 4.07 6.05
N ALA A 170 -21.42 2.85 5.73
CA ALA A 170 -22.29 1.67 5.67
C ALA A 170 -22.89 1.34 7.05
N SER A 171 -22.13 1.51 8.13
CA SER A 171 -22.63 1.29 9.49
C SER A 171 -23.63 2.37 9.93
N GLU A 172 -23.41 3.62 9.55
CA GLU A 172 -24.38 4.70 9.75
C GLU A 172 -25.66 4.44 8.95
N GLN A 173 -25.55 3.95 7.70
CA GLN A 173 -26.70 3.52 6.91
C GLN A 173 -27.44 2.34 7.56
N ALA A 174 -26.72 1.40 8.19
CA ALA A 174 -27.33 0.27 8.89
C ALA A 174 -28.20 0.73 10.07
N LEU A 175 -27.83 1.83 10.75
CA LEU A 175 -28.68 2.44 11.78
C LEU A 175 -30.03 2.94 11.23
N GLU A 176 -30.07 3.30 9.95
CA GLU A 176 -31.30 3.74 9.26
C GLU A 176 -32.09 2.56 8.67
N ASP A 177 -31.40 1.54 8.16
CA ASP A 177 -32.01 0.39 7.50
C ASP A 177 -32.65 -0.59 8.50
N TYR A 178 -32.11 -0.68 9.71
CA TYR A 178 -32.55 -1.60 10.75
C TYR A 178 -33.33 -0.89 11.86
N ASP A 179 -34.65 -1.15 11.95
CA ASP A 179 -35.52 -0.58 12.99
C ASP A 179 -35.01 -0.85 14.43
N ASN A 180 -34.35 -1.99 14.68
CA ASN A 180 -33.80 -2.34 15.99
C ASN A 180 -32.56 -1.52 16.39
N LEU A 181 -31.94 -0.82 15.44
CA LEU A 181 -30.77 0.03 15.66
C LEU A 181 -31.10 1.52 15.83
N ALA A 182 -32.38 1.89 15.90
CA ALA A 182 -32.80 3.30 15.95
C ALA A 182 -32.25 4.12 17.13
N ASP A 183 -31.86 3.47 18.22
CA ASP A 183 -31.27 4.10 19.42
C ASP A 183 -29.74 3.85 19.53
N TRP A 184 -29.13 3.24 18.51
CA TRP A 184 -27.69 2.94 18.48
C TRP A 184 -26.88 4.11 17.90
N GLU A 185 -25.58 4.09 18.12
CA GLU A 185 -24.63 5.04 17.51
C GLU A 185 -23.37 4.36 16.99
N VAL A 186 -22.75 4.96 15.95
CA VAL A 186 -21.40 4.62 15.51
C VAL A 186 -20.42 5.60 16.13
N GLU A 187 -19.54 5.12 17.01
CA GLU A 187 -18.47 5.93 17.61
C GLU A 187 -17.21 5.85 16.74
N THR A 188 -16.94 6.91 15.97
CA THR A 188 -15.75 7.00 15.11
C THR A 188 -14.49 7.26 15.92
N SER A 189 -13.39 6.61 15.55
CA SER A 189 -12.07 6.79 16.16
C SER A 189 -10.95 6.72 15.10
N SER A 190 -10.13 5.68 15.15
CA SER A 190 -9.15 5.31 14.12
C SER A 190 -9.04 3.79 14.06
N SER A 191 -8.50 3.25 12.97
CA SER A 191 -8.27 1.82 12.78
C SER A 191 -7.46 1.21 13.93
N GLY A 192 -6.38 1.87 14.35
CA GLY A 192 -5.57 1.43 15.50
C GLY A 192 -6.29 1.53 16.86
N ALA A 193 -7.16 2.54 17.05
CA ALA A 193 -7.93 2.69 18.27
C ALA A 193 -9.03 1.63 18.38
N MET A 194 -9.76 1.37 17.29
CA MET A 194 -10.74 0.29 17.19
C MET A 194 -10.08 -1.07 17.45
N ALA A 195 -8.92 -1.35 16.83
CA ALA A 195 -8.20 -2.61 17.05
C ALA A 195 -7.75 -2.78 18.52
N THR A 196 -7.35 -1.68 19.17
CA THR A 196 -7.01 -1.68 20.60
C THR A 196 -8.23 -1.96 21.47
N ALA A 197 -9.37 -1.34 21.18
CA ALA A 197 -10.63 -1.56 21.90
C ALA A 197 -11.11 -3.01 21.74
N LEU A 198 -11.07 -3.56 20.51
CA LEU A 198 -11.36 -4.95 20.22
C LEU A 198 -10.48 -5.90 21.04
N GLY A 199 -9.16 -5.66 21.05
CA GLY A 199 -8.23 -6.48 21.82
C GLY A 199 -8.53 -6.47 23.33
N GLN A 200 -8.82 -5.30 23.89
CA GLN A 200 -9.14 -5.17 25.32
C GLN A 200 -10.46 -5.86 25.67
N ALA A 201 -11.51 -5.63 24.88
CA ALA A 201 -12.80 -6.27 25.09
C ALA A 201 -12.69 -7.80 24.97
N TYR A 202 -11.96 -8.29 23.97
CA TYR A 202 -11.72 -9.71 23.77
C TYR A 202 -10.96 -10.36 24.94
N GLU A 203 -9.91 -9.70 25.46
CA GLU A 203 -9.16 -10.18 26.63
C GLU A 203 -10.00 -10.24 27.91
N ASN A 204 -11.00 -9.35 28.03
CA ASN A 204 -11.89 -9.26 29.18
C ASN A 204 -13.19 -10.07 29.02
N GLU A 205 -13.41 -10.73 27.88
CA GLU A 205 -14.69 -11.35 27.50
C GLU A 205 -15.87 -10.35 27.57
N GLU A 206 -15.61 -9.09 27.18
CA GLU A 206 -16.62 -8.02 27.12
C GLU A 206 -17.27 -7.97 25.75
N GLU A 207 -18.53 -7.51 25.70
CA GLU A 207 -19.24 -7.30 24.44
C GLU A 207 -18.63 -6.13 23.68
N ILE A 208 -18.38 -6.33 22.38
CA ILE A 208 -17.96 -5.26 21.47
C ILE A 208 -18.44 -5.58 20.07
N ILE A 209 -18.91 -4.55 19.37
CA ILE A 209 -19.26 -4.60 17.95
C ILE A 209 -18.38 -3.57 17.26
N VAL A 210 -17.65 -4.00 16.22
CA VAL A 210 -16.73 -3.13 15.48
C VAL A 210 -17.11 -3.06 14.01
N THR A 211 -16.78 -1.95 13.37
CA THR A 211 -16.71 -1.89 11.90
C THR A 211 -15.49 -2.70 11.43
N GLY A 212 -15.73 -3.83 10.77
CA GLY A 212 -14.70 -4.78 10.35
C GLY A 212 -14.60 -4.92 8.84
N TRP A 213 -13.46 -5.45 8.41
CA TRP A 213 -13.18 -5.77 7.01
C TRP A 213 -12.19 -6.92 6.91
N SER A 214 -12.26 -7.65 5.80
CA SER A 214 -11.37 -8.74 5.43
C SER A 214 -10.75 -8.45 4.07
N PRO A 215 -9.48 -8.82 3.82
CA PRO A 215 -8.56 -9.50 4.74
C PRO A 215 -8.10 -8.63 5.91
N HIS A 216 -7.80 -9.25 7.06
CA HIS A 216 -7.19 -8.55 8.20
C HIS A 216 -6.61 -9.50 9.25
N TRP A 217 -5.47 -9.14 9.83
CA TRP A 217 -4.80 -9.91 10.89
C TRP A 217 -5.70 -10.24 12.11
N LYS A 218 -6.76 -9.45 12.37
CA LYS A 218 -7.63 -9.62 13.55
C LYS A 218 -8.39 -10.95 13.52
N PHE A 219 -8.73 -11.46 12.35
CA PHE A 219 -9.37 -12.76 12.19
C PHE A 219 -8.43 -13.95 12.42
N GLN A 220 -7.12 -13.74 12.29
CA GLN A 220 -6.13 -14.76 12.67
C GLN A 220 -5.80 -14.71 14.17
N LYS A 221 -5.80 -13.51 14.75
CA LYS A 221 -5.43 -13.30 16.16
C LYS A 221 -6.57 -13.60 17.14
N TYR A 222 -7.80 -13.28 16.75
CA TYR A 222 -8.99 -13.40 17.57
C TYR A 222 -10.03 -14.29 16.87
N ASP A 223 -10.82 -15.02 17.66
CA ASP A 223 -11.98 -15.76 17.13
C ASP A 223 -13.15 -14.78 16.99
N LEU A 224 -13.36 -14.30 15.76
CA LEU A 224 -14.35 -13.29 15.40
C LEU A 224 -15.32 -13.83 14.35
N LYS A 225 -16.50 -13.24 14.28
CA LYS A 225 -17.51 -13.52 13.26
C LYS A 225 -18.13 -12.23 12.72
N TYR A 226 -18.49 -12.25 11.45
CA TYR A 226 -19.40 -11.25 10.89
C TYR A 226 -20.82 -11.52 11.35
N LEU A 227 -21.58 -10.46 11.62
CA LEU A 227 -23.03 -10.55 11.76
C LEU A 227 -23.68 -10.69 10.39
N GLU A 228 -24.67 -11.55 10.27
CA GLU A 228 -25.52 -11.66 9.08
C GLU A 228 -26.26 -10.34 8.83
N ASP A 229 -26.18 -9.85 7.60
CA ASP A 229 -26.78 -8.61 7.11
C ASP A 229 -27.96 -8.92 6.15
N PRO A 230 -29.17 -9.21 6.65
CA PRO A 230 -30.33 -9.55 5.82
C PRO A 230 -30.84 -8.41 4.92
N GLU A 231 -30.59 -7.15 5.25
CA GLU A 231 -30.95 -5.98 4.43
C GLU A 231 -29.88 -5.65 3.37
N GLY A 232 -28.67 -6.18 3.53
CA GLY A 232 -27.57 -6.04 2.56
C GLY A 232 -26.92 -4.66 2.55
N THR A 233 -26.97 -3.94 3.67
CA THR A 233 -26.40 -2.60 3.84
C THR A 233 -24.89 -2.55 3.58
N TYR A 234 -24.16 -3.60 3.94
CA TYR A 234 -22.70 -3.69 3.74
C TYR A 234 -22.30 -4.21 2.36
N GLY A 235 -23.25 -4.56 1.51
CA GLY A 235 -23.00 -5.07 0.16
C GLY A 235 -22.53 -6.53 0.12
N GLU A 236 -22.07 -6.94 -1.07
CA GLU A 236 -21.45 -8.26 -1.28
C GLU A 236 -19.92 -8.16 -1.20
N ALA A 237 -19.22 -9.24 -1.58
CA ALA A 237 -17.76 -9.21 -1.67
C ALA A 237 -17.28 -8.12 -2.63
N GLU A 238 -16.18 -7.48 -2.23
CA GLU A 238 -15.50 -6.39 -2.90
C GLU A 238 -14.16 -6.85 -3.50
N GLU A 239 -13.64 -5.98 -4.36
CA GLU A 239 -12.26 -6.02 -4.85
C GLU A 239 -11.53 -4.76 -4.36
N ILE A 240 -10.22 -4.87 -4.20
CA ILE A 240 -9.34 -3.71 -4.06
C ILE A 240 -8.68 -3.49 -5.41
N LYS A 241 -8.71 -2.25 -5.89
CA LYS A 241 -8.24 -1.88 -7.23
C LYS A 241 -7.03 -0.95 -7.17
N THR A 242 -6.28 -0.97 -8.26
CA THR A 242 -5.23 -0.01 -8.52
C THR A 242 -5.78 1.13 -9.37
N MET A 243 -5.56 2.36 -8.91
CA MET A 243 -5.96 3.57 -9.62
C MET A 243 -4.76 4.50 -9.77
N VAL A 244 -4.53 5.01 -10.97
CA VAL A 244 -3.41 5.91 -11.25
C VAL A 244 -3.89 7.21 -11.91
N ARG A 245 -3.07 8.26 -11.81
CA ARG A 245 -3.37 9.53 -12.48
C ARG A 245 -3.34 9.36 -14.01
N GLU A 246 -4.08 10.21 -14.71
CA GLU A 246 -3.93 10.31 -16.16
C GLU A 246 -2.48 10.68 -16.54
N GLY A 247 -1.95 10.05 -17.60
CA GLY A 247 -0.61 10.32 -18.12
C GLY A 247 0.53 9.52 -17.47
N LEU A 248 0.25 8.69 -16.46
CA LEU A 248 1.32 7.90 -15.80
C LEU A 248 1.99 6.91 -16.76
N GLU A 249 1.23 6.29 -17.67
CA GLU A 249 1.76 5.36 -18.69
C GLU A 249 2.84 6.02 -19.55
N GLU A 250 2.66 7.29 -19.92
CA GLU A 250 3.64 8.03 -20.71
C GLU A 250 4.81 8.59 -19.90
N ASP A 251 4.56 9.01 -18.65
CA ASP A 251 5.54 9.67 -17.80
C ASP A 251 6.47 8.69 -17.07
N ALA A 252 5.96 7.51 -16.70
CA ALA A 252 6.67 6.47 -15.95
C ALA A 252 6.16 5.07 -16.38
N PRO A 253 6.47 4.61 -17.61
CA PRO A 253 5.91 3.38 -18.17
C PRO A 253 6.25 2.13 -17.34
N GLU A 254 7.44 2.06 -16.73
CA GLU A 254 7.85 0.93 -15.91
C GLU A 254 7.04 0.88 -14.59
N ALA A 255 6.84 2.02 -13.92
CA ALA A 255 5.98 2.11 -12.73
C ALA A 255 4.51 1.80 -13.06
N TYR A 256 4.00 2.34 -14.17
CA TYR A 256 2.67 2.02 -14.66
C TYR A 256 2.49 0.51 -14.87
N GLN A 257 3.48 -0.16 -15.48
CA GLN A 257 3.43 -1.60 -15.71
C GLN A 257 3.47 -2.41 -14.42
N VAL A 258 4.28 -2.03 -13.42
CA VAL A 258 4.24 -2.67 -12.08
C VAL A 258 2.86 -2.53 -11.46
N LEU A 259 2.27 -1.33 -11.50
CA LEU A 259 0.96 -1.03 -10.92
C LEU A 259 -0.18 -1.76 -11.65
N ASP A 260 -0.08 -1.92 -12.97
CA ASP A 260 -1.05 -2.66 -13.81
C ASP A 260 -0.97 -4.17 -13.59
N ASN A 261 0.24 -4.70 -13.42
CA ASN A 261 0.45 -6.13 -13.15
C ASN A 261 0.25 -6.50 -11.68
N PHE A 262 0.24 -5.53 -10.76
CA PHE A 262 0.18 -5.80 -9.32
C PHE A 262 -1.12 -6.53 -8.97
N TYR A 263 -0.94 -7.77 -8.54
CA TYR A 263 -2.01 -8.60 -8.03
C TYR A 263 -1.44 -9.54 -6.96
N TRP A 264 -2.19 -9.71 -5.87
CA TRP A 264 -1.85 -10.65 -4.81
C TRP A 264 -3.09 -11.21 -4.12
N ASP A 265 -2.91 -12.32 -3.41
CA ASP A 265 -4.01 -13.00 -2.73
C ASP A 265 -4.17 -12.48 -1.29
N THR A 266 -5.35 -12.70 -0.69
CA THR A 266 -5.63 -12.31 0.70
C THR A 266 -4.60 -12.86 1.69
N ALA A 267 -4.05 -14.05 1.43
CA ALA A 267 -3.04 -14.68 2.28
C ALA A 267 -1.71 -13.90 2.30
N ASP A 268 -1.32 -13.32 1.16
CA ASP A 268 -0.09 -12.53 1.05
C ASP A 268 -0.21 -11.26 1.90
N MET A 269 -1.34 -10.56 1.75
CA MET A 269 -1.62 -9.35 2.52
C MET A 269 -1.67 -9.65 4.02
N GLU A 270 -2.35 -10.72 4.42
CA GLU A 270 -2.44 -11.11 5.83
C GLU A 270 -1.08 -11.46 6.44
N GLU A 271 -0.17 -12.07 5.68
CA GLU A 271 1.19 -12.38 6.13
C GLU A 271 1.96 -11.10 6.47
N VAL A 272 1.95 -10.10 5.57
CA VAL A 272 2.61 -8.81 5.79
C VAL A 272 1.98 -8.07 6.97
N MET A 273 0.64 -8.00 7.02
CA MET A 273 -0.09 -7.38 8.12
C MET A 273 0.24 -8.03 9.47
N LEU A 274 0.37 -9.36 9.52
CA LEU A 274 0.70 -10.07 10.75
C LEU A 274 2.13 -9.77 11.22
N ALA A 275 3.08 -9.63 10.30
CA ALA A 275 4.44 -9.21 10.64
C ALA A 275 4.46 -7.81 11.26
N ILE A 276 3.74 -6.85 10.64
CA ILE A 276 3.60 -5.48 11.14
C ILE A 276 2.95 -5.49 12.53
N GLN A 277 1.84 -6.22 12.69
CA GLN A 277 1.13 -6.36 13.96
C GLN A 277 2.01 -6.97 15.08
N ASN A 278 3.02 -7.77 14.74
CA ASN A 278 3.98 -8.33 15.68
C ASN A 278 5.16 -7.39 16.00
N GLY A 279 5.17 -6.19 15.42
CA GLY A 279 6.10 -5.11 15.71
C GLY A 279 7.22 -4.92 14.70
N THR A 280 7.16 -5.58 13.53
CA THR A 280 8.05 -5.28 12.41
C THR A 280 7.64 -3.94 11.77
N ASP A 281 8.62 -3.14 11.37
CA ASP A 281 8.37 -1.92 10.61
C ASP A 281 7.73 -2.25 9.24
N PRO A 282 6.73 -1.49 8.74
CA PRO A 282 6.07 -1.79 7.46
C PRO A 282 7.03 -1.96 6.28
N ALA A 283 8.06 -1.11 6.17
CA ALA A 283 9.03 -1.21 5.08
C ALA A 283 9.90 -2.46 5.21
N GLU A 284 10.26 -2.85 6.44
CA GLU A 284 11.00 -4.09 6.70
C GLU A 284 10.14 -5.34 6.45
N ALA A 285 8.85 -5.32 6.81
CA ALA A 285 7.90 -6.39 6.54
C ALA A 285 7.69 -6.58 5.04
N ALA A 286 7.50 -5.49 4.30
CA ALA A 286 7.40 -5.50 2.85
C ALA A 286 8.69 -6.01 2.18
N ALA A 287 9.86 -5.52 2.59
CA ALA A 287 11.16 -5.99 2.08
C ALA A 287 11.35 -7.49 2.27
N THR A 288 11.00 -8.00 3.46
CA THR A 288 11.09 -9.44 3.75
C THR A 288 10.15 -10.23 2.86
N TRP A 289 8.89 -9.80 2.74
CA TRP A 289 7.91 -10.49 1.91
C TRP A 289 8.31 -10.49 0.43
N VAL A 290 8.82 -9.36 -0.10
CA VAL A 290 9.32 -9.24 -1.47
C VAL A 290 10.50 -10.19 -1.73
N GLU A 291 11.43 -10.31 -0.78
CA GLU A 291 12.56 -11.26 -0.89
C GLU A 291 12.08 -12.72 -0.90
N GLU A 292 11.14 -13.06 -0.01
CA GLU A 292 10.62 -14.42 0.13
C GLU A 292 9.66 -14.85 -0.99
N ASN A 293 9.05 -13.89 -1.69
CA ASN A 293 8.08 -14.09 -2.77
C ASN A 293 8.58 -13.59 -4.13
N SER A 294 9.90 -13.69 -4.38
CA SER A 294 10.53 -13.20 -5.61
C SER A 294 9.91 -13.72 -6.90
N ASP A 295 9.39 -14.96 -6.90
CA ASP A 295 8.72 -15.54 -8.07
C ASP A 295 7.44 -14.77 -8.43
N LYS A 296 6.65 -14.35 -7.42
CA LYS A 296 5.43 -13.57 -7.63
C LYS A 296 5.76 -12.12 -8.04
N VAL A 297 6.77 -11.52 -7.41
CA VAL A 297 7.26 -10.17 -7.76
C VAL A 297 7.80 -10.12 -9.19
N ALA A 298 8.41 -11.20 -9.68
CA ALA A 298 8.88 -11.30 -11.06
C ALA A 298 7.73 -11.23 -12.09
N GLU A 299 6.51 -11.65 -11.74
CA GLU A 299 5.33 -11.51 -12.60
C GLU A 299 4.93 -10.03 -12.74
N TRP A 300 5.09 -9.23 -11.68
CA TRP A 300 4.74 -7.79 -11.71
C TRP A 300 5.72 -6.97 -12.54
N THR A 301 6.98 -7.41 -12.57
CA THR A 301 8.09 -6.74 -13.27
C THR A 301 8.38 -7.34 -14.64
N GLU A 302 7.56 -8.28 -15.12
CA GLU A 302 7.76 -8.93 -16.41
C GLU A 302 7.68 -7.91 -17.55
N GLY A 303 8.76 -7.81 -18.35
CA GLY A 303 8.82 -6.95 -19.53
C GLY A 303 9.35 -5.54 -19.28
N ILE A 304 9.79 -5.24 -18.04
CA ILE A 304 10.51 -4.01 -17.69
C ILE A 304 12.00 -4.19 -18.07
N GLU A 305 12.51 -3.37 -19.00
CA GLU A 305 13.88 -3.40 -19.55
C GLU A 305 14.74 -2.20 -19.15
#